data_AF-A0A5N5TJ15-F1
#
_entry.id   AF-A0A5N5TJ15-F1
#
_cell.length_a   1.000
_cell.length_b   1.000
_cell.length_c   1.000
_cell.angle_alpha   90.00
_cell.angle_beta   90.00
_cell.angle_gamma   90.00
#
_symmetry.space_group_name_H-M   'P 1'
#
loop_
_entity.id
_entity.type
_entity.pdbx_description
1 polymer ?
#
loop_
_entity_poly.entity_id
_entity_poly.type
_entity_poly.pdbx_seq_one_letter_code
_entity_poly.pdbx_strand_id
1 'polypeptide(L)'
;MSDEDRDIDIESDDDDDSVTGTGRTDLQFASQAEKRAHHNALERKRRDHIKDSFCSLRDSVPSLHGEKASRAQILKKAADYIEFMRKKHNAHQQDIDDLKRQNNLLESQNVET
;
A
#
# COMPACT_ATOMS: atom_id res chain seq x y z
N MET A 1 13.89 -35.01 9.03
CA MET A 1 13.55 -33.60 8.78
C MET A 1 12.39 -33.65 7.81
N SER A 2 11.25 -33.18 8.26
CA SER A 2 9.98 -33.23 7.54
C SER A 2 9.67 -31.84 6.99
N ASP A 3 8.98 -31.85 5.85
CA ASP A 3 8.28 -30.71 5.25
C ASP A 3 9.23 -29.68 4.60
N GLU A 4 8.95 -29.04 3.45
CA GLU A 4 7.63 -28.62 2.97
C GLU A 4 7.72 -28.02 1.54
N ASP A 5 8.62 -28.48 0.69
CA ASP A 5 8.76 -27.97 -0.70
C ASP A 5 7.72 -28.62 -1.63
N ARG A 6 6.43 -28.41 -1.33
CA ARG A 6 5.35 -28.66 -2.30
C ARG A 6 5.30 -27.47 -3.25
N ASP A 7 6.09 -27.54 -4.30
CA ASP A 7 5.92 -26.70 -5.48
C ASP A 7 4.48 -26.86 -5.98
N ILE A 8 3.75 -25.76 -6.02
CA ILE A 8 2.41 -25.72 -6.62
C ILE A 8 2.64 -25.78 -8.13
N ASP A 9 2.55 -26.97 -8.70
CA ASP A 9 2.42 -27.17 -10.14
C ASP A 9 1.10 -26.54 -10.59
N ILE A 10 1.17 -25.26 -11.00
CA ILE A 10 0.17 -24.68 -11.89
C ILE A 10 0.42 -25.35 -13.24
N GLU A 11 -0.28 -26.46 -13.47
CA GLU A 11 -0.45 -26.98 -14.81
C GLU A 11 -1.23 -25.93 -15.61
N SER A 12 -0.50 -25.14 -16.40
CA SER A 12 -1.08 -24.39 -17.50
C SER A 12 -1.41 -25.42 -18.56
N ASP A 13 -2.65 -25.92 -18.51
CA ASP A 13 -3.27 -26.66 -19.58
C ASP A 13 -3.39 -25.73 -20.79
N ASP A 14 -2.34 -25.71 -21.61
CA ASP A 14 -2.36 -25.14 -22.95
C ASP A 14 -1.86 -26.23 -23.90
N ASP A 15 -2.81 -26.69 -24.72
CA ASP A 15 -2.71 -27.76 -25.71
C ASP A 15 -1.44 -27.79 -26.58
N ASP A 16 -0.98 -29.02 -26.82
CA ASP A 16 -0.47 -29.60 -28.06
C ASP A 16 0.12 -28.67 -29.16
N ASP A 17 1.42 -28.83 -29.42
CA ASP A 17 1.94 -28.85 -30.79
C ASP A 17 3.21 -29.70 -30.87
N SER A 18 3.01 -30.99 -31.09
CA SER A 18 4.06 -31.89 -31.55
C SER A 18 4.44 -31.57 -33.01
N VAL A 19 5.50 -30.78 -33.23
CA VAL A 19 6.28 -30.84 -34.47
C VAL A 19 7.74 -31.20 -34.20
N THR A 20 8.18 -32.29 -34.77
CA THR A 20 9.57 -32.76 -34.80
C THR A 20 10.35 -31.91 -35.81
N GLY A 21 11.49 -31.36 -35.39
CA GLY A 21 12.43 -30.69 -36.30
C GLY A 21 13.46 -29.85 -35.55
N THR A 22 14.73 -30.14 -35.77
CA THR A 22 15.96 -29.66 -35.12
C THR A 22 16.24 -28.14 -35.16
N GLY A 23 15.21 -27.29 -35.29
CA GLY A 23 15.28 -25.82 -35.19
C GLY A 23 14.33 -25.19 -34.16
N ARG A 24 13.63 -26.01 -33.35
CA ARG A 24 12.64 -25.52 -32.36
C ARG A 24 13.24 -25.02 -31.05
N THR A 25 14.45 -25.46 -30.69
CA THR A 25 15.09 -25.07 -29.43
C THR A 25 15.31 -23.57 -29.34
N ASP A 26 15.86 -22.93 -30.37
CA ASP A 26 16.18 -21.50 -30.35
C ASP A 26 14.93 -20.61 -30.31
N LEU A 27 13.83 -21.00 -30.98
CA LEU A 27 12.54 -20.29 -30.90
C LEU A 27 11.85 -20.53 -29.54
N GLN A 28 11.93 -21.73 -28.97
CA GLN A 28 11.42 -21.99 -27.62
C GLN A 28 12.22 -21.26 -26.53
N PHE A 29 13.54 -21.16 -26.66
CA PHE A 29 14.38 -20.38 -25.76
C PHE A 29 14.12 -18.87 -25.91
N ALA A 30 13.93 -18.38 -27.14
CA ALA A 30 13.54 -16.99 -27.40
C ALA A 30 12.19 -16.67 -26.76
N SER A 31 11.15 -17.51 -26.95
CA SER A 31 9.84 -17.30 -26.32
C SER A 31 9.88 -17.41 -24.79
N GLN A 32 10.70 -18.29 -24.21
CA GLN A 32 10.87 -18.35 -22.76
C GLN A 32 11.62 -17.11 -22.23
N ALA A 33 12.62 -16.62 -22.95
CA ALA A 33 13.31 -15.37 -22.64
C ALA A 33 12.36 -14.16 -22.75
N GLU A 34 11.48 -14.14 -23.75
CA GLU A 34 10.43 -13.13 -23.93
C GLU A 34 9.40 -13.18 -22.80
N LYS A 35 8.91 -14.36 -22.41
CA LYS A 35 8.03 -14.54 -21.23
C LYS A 35 8.70 -14.01 -19.96
N ARG A 36 9.99 -14.33 -19.74
CA ARG A 36 10.78 -13.80 -18.61
C ARG A 36 10.94 -12.28 -18.69
N ALA A 37 11.22 -11.72 -19.87
CA ALA A 37 11.36 -10.30 -20.08
C ALA A 37 10.05 -9.55 -19.79
N HIS A 38 8.92 -10.08 -20.28
CA HIS A 38 7.59 -9.54 -20.04
C HIS A 38 7.23 -9.57 -18.54
N HIS A 39 7.46 -10.70 -17.86
CA HIS A 39 7.26 -10.80 -16.41
C HIS A 39 8.11 -9.78 -15.64
N ASN A 40 9.40 -9.64 -15.99
CA ASN A 40 10.30 -8.66 -15.39
C ASN A 40 9.85 -7.22 -15.63
N ALA A 41 9.27 -6.92 -16.79
CA ALA A 41 8.72 -5.61 -17.11
C ALA A 41 7.48 -5.30 -16.26
N LEU A 42 6.57 -6.25 -16.12
CA LEU A 42 5.38 -6.11 -15.27
C LEU A 42 5.75 -5.89 -13.80
N GLU A 43 6.68 -6.68 -13.26
CA GLU A 43 7.09 -6.51 -11.86
C GLU A 43 7.83 -5.18 -11.64
N ARG A 44 8.58 -4.68 -12.62
CA ARG A 44 9.17 -3.34 -12.53
C ARG A 44 8.08 -2.26 -12.43
N LYS A 45 7.08 -2.31 -13.31
CA LYS A 45 5.91 -1.41 -13.26
C LYS A 45 5.20 -1.48 -11.91
N ARG A 46 5.01 -2.69 -11.36
CA ARG A 46 4.41 -2.89 -10.03
C ARG A 46 5.25 -2.22 -8.93
N ARG A 47 6.58 -2.39 -8.95
CA ARG A 47 7.50 -1.77 -7.98
C ARG A 47 7.52 -0.25 -8.09
N ASP A 48 7.42 0.30 -9.29
CA ASP A 48 7.35 1.74 -9.51
C ASP A 48 6.06 2.32 -8.91
N HIS A 49 4.90 1.69 -9.14
CA HIS A 49 3.64 2.09 -8.50
C HIS A 49 3.70 2.05 -6.96
N ILE A 50 4.37 1.04 -6.39
CA ILE A 50 4.57 0.96 -4.94
C ILE A 50 5.48 2.08 -4.45
N LYS A 51 6.55 2.37 -5.20
CA LYS A 51 7.46 3.47 -4.87
C LYS A 51 6.72 4.81 -4.85
N ASP A 52 5.85 5.06 -5.82
CA ASP A 52 5.03 6.27 -5.89
C ASP A 52 4.06 6.34 -4.71
N SER A 53 3.42 5.23 -4.35
CA SER A 53 2.57 5.14 -3.15
C SER A 53 3.35 5.49 -1.87
N PHE A 54 4.60 5.03 -1.73
CA PHE A 54 5.46 5.39 -0.61
C PHE A 54 5.84 6.87 -0.59
N CYS A 55 6.08 7.49 -1.76
CA CYS A 55 6.33 8.93 -1.87
C CYS A 55 5.09 9.73 -1.39
N SER A 56 3.90 9.39 -1.91
CA SER A 56 2.65 10.04 -1.51
C SER A 56 2.37 9.88 -0.01
N LEU A 57 2.63 8.70 0.55
CA LEU A 57 2.47 8.45 1.98
C LEU A 57 3.44 9.31 2.81
N ARG A 58 4.71 9.37 2.42
CA ARG A 58 5.72 10.20 3.10
C ARG A 58 5.29 11.67 3.11
N ASP A 59 4.84 12.18 1.97
CA ASP A 59 4.48 13.59 1.82
C ASP A 59 3.21 13.94 2.60
N SER A 60 2.35 12.95 2.89
CA SER A 60 1.15 13.12 3.74
C SER A 60 1.45 13.15 5.24
N VAL A 61 2.66 12.76 5.68
CA VAL A 61 3.06 12.74 7.09
C VAL A 61 3.91 13.99 7.38
N PRO A 62 3.44 14.95 8.19
CA PRO A 62 4.13 16.24 8.38
C PRO A 62 5.58 16.12 8.86
N SER A 63 5.86 15.13 9.71
CA SER A 63 7.22 14.88 10.24
C SER A 63 8.20 14.27 9.24
N LEU A 64 7.75 13.91 8.05
CA LEU A 64 8.59 13.32 6.99
C LEU A 64 8.67 14.18 5.73
N HIS A 65 7.98 15.32 5.72
CA HIS A 65 7.87 16.16 4.54
C HIS A 65 9.23 16.77 4.18
N GLY A 66 9.69 16.55 2.95
CA GLY A 66 11.01 17.03 2.50
C GLY A 66 12.21 16.24 3.03
N GLU A 67 12.01 15.18 3.83
CA GLU A 67 13.09 14.37 4.38
C GLU A 67 13.34 13.08 3.59
N LYS A 68 14.59 12.61 3.60
CA LYS A 68 14.95 11.27 3.12
C LYS A 68 14.63 10.25 4.20
N ALA A 69 13.52 9.55 4.05
CA ALA A 69 13.07 8.50 4.97
C ALA A 69 13.09 7.12 4.30
N SER A 70 13.55 6.11 5.04
CA SER A 70 13.45 4.70 4.59
C SER A 70 11.99 4.21 4.61
N ARG A 71 11.69 3.14 3.87
CA ARG A 71 10.33 2.53 3.87
C ARG A 71 9.85 2.17 5.27
N ALA A 72 10.73 1.62 6.10
CA ALA A 72 10.41 1.28 7.49
C ALA A 72 10.07 2.53 8.32
N GLN A 73 10.83 3.62 8.16
CA GLN A 73 10.54 4.88 8.84
C GLN A 73 9.23 5.50 8.37
N ILE A 74 8.93 5.46 7.06
CA ILE A 74 7.66 5.95 6.51
C ILE A 74 6.49 5.22 7.16
N LEU A 75 6.52 3.88 7.21
CA LEU A 75 5.46 3.09 7.82
C LEU A 75 5.32 3.39 9.32
N LYS A 76 6.43 3.45 10.06
CA LYS A 76 6.42 3.73 11.50
C LYS A 76 5.82 5.11 11.80
N LYS A 77 6.33 6.15 11.15
CA LYS A 77 5.86 7.53 11.37
C LYS A 77 4.43 7.75 10.88
N ALA A 78 4.01 7.07 9.82
CA ALA A 78 2.61 7.10 9.38
C ALA A 78 1.69 6.48 10.44
N ALA A 79 2.05 5.33 11.00
CA ALA A 79 1.28 4.69 12.07
C ALA A 79 1.21 5.59 13.32
N ASP A 80 2.34 6.15 13.75
CA ASP A 80 2.42 7.09 14.88
C ASP A 80 1.52 8.33 14.61
N TYR A 81 1.54 8.85 13.39
CA TYR A 81 0.76 10.02 13.00
C TYR A 81 -0.75 9.74 12.97
N ILE A 82 -1.17 8.56 12.50
CA ILE A 82 -2.58 8.13 12.54
C ILE A 82 -3.07 8.06 13.99
N GLU A 83 -2.29 7.46 14.89
CA GLU A 83 -2.66 7.37 16.31
C GLU A 83 -2.75 8.76 16.95
N PHE A 84 -1.77 9.63 16.67
CA PHE A 84 -1.77 11.02 17.12
C PHE A 84 -3.01 11.77 16.63
N MET A 85 -3.34 11.68 15.35
CA MET A 85 -4.48 12.38 14.77
C MET A 85 -5.82 11.88 15.35
N ARG A 86 -5.95 10.58 15.63
CA ARG A 86 -7.12 10.03 16.33
C ARG A 86 -7.30 10.63 17.72
N LYS A 87 -6.22 10.69 18.52
CA LYS A 87 -6.26 11.31 19.86
C LYS A 87 -6.61 12.79 19.78
N LYS A 88 -5.98 13.51 18.84
CA LYS A 88 -6.23 14.94 18.61
C LYS A 88 -7.68 15.22 18.20
N HIS A 89 -8.23 14.45 17.27
CA HIS A 89 -9.64 14.58 16.87
C HIS A 89 -10.60 14.33 18.03
N ASN A 90 -10.34 13.30 18.85
CA ASN A 90 -11.19 13.01 20.01
C ASN A 90 -11.17 14.15 21.03
N ALA A 91 -10.00 14.72 21.31
CA ALA A 91 -9.87 15.87 22.20
C ALA A 91 -10.65 17.09 21.66
N HIS A 92 -10.48 17.41 20.37
CA HIS A 92 -11.23 18.51 19.75
C HIS A 92 -12.74 18.27 19.75
N GLN A 93 -13.18 17.02 19.56
CA GLN A 93 -14.60 16.69 19.63
C GLN A 93 -15.15 16.91 21.04
N GLN A 94 -14.39 16.55 22.07
CA GLN A 94 -14.74 16.82 23.46
C GLN A 94 -14.83 18.33 23.73
N ASP A 95 -13.85 19.11 23.28
CA ASP A 95 -13.86 20.57 23.41
C ASP A 95 -15.11 21.19 22.73
N ILE A 96 -15.47 20.70 21.55
CA ILE A 96 -16.67 21.13 20.81
C ILE A 96 -17.94 20.82 21.62
N ASP A 97 -18.04 19.63 22.19
CA ASP A 97 -19.23 19.21 22.93
C ASP A 97 -19.38 19.97 24.25
N ASP A 98 -18.26 20.25 24.94
CA ASP A 98 -18.25 21.07 26.15
C ASP A 98 -18.62 22.53 25.85
N LEU A 99 -18.09 23.12 24.77
CA LEU A 99 -18.47 24.46 24.32
C LEU A 99 -19.95 24.55 23.94
N LYS A 100 -20.48 23.54 23.24
CA LYS A 100 -21.93 23.47 22.94
C LYS A 100 -22.77 23.42 24.21
N ARG A 101 -22.37 22.62 25.21
CA ARG A 101 -23.07 22.56 26.49
C ARG A 101 -23.08 23.91 27.20
N GLN A 102 -21.94 24.61 27.22
CA GLN A 102 -21.82 25.93 27.80
C GLN A 102 -22.69 26.97 27.08
N ASN A 103 -22.67 26.99 25.74
CA ASN A 103 -23.51 27.89 24.95
C ASN A 103 -25.00 27.65 25.22
N ASN A 104 -25.46 26.40 25.24
CA ASN A 104 -26.86 26.09 25.53
C ASN A 104 -27.29 26.56 26.93
N LEU A 105 -26.41 26.45 27.92
CA LEU A 105 -26.68 26.92 29.28
C LEU A 105 -26.80 28.45 29.33
N LEU A 106 -25.90 29.15 28.65
CA LEU A 106 -25.91 30.62 28.55
C LEU A 106 -27.13 31.14 27.78
N GLU A 107 -27.49 30.49 26.67
CA GLU A 107 -28.69 30.80 25.91
C GLU A 107 -29.96 30.63 26.75
N SER A 108 -30.03 29.57 27.56
CA SER A 108 -31.16 29.35 28.47
C SER A 108 -31.28 30.47 29.52
N GLN A 109 -30.16 30.92 30.09
CA GLN A 109 -30.16 32.01 31.07
C GLN A 109 -30.57 33.37 30.47
N ASN A 110 -30.13 33.65 29.24
CA ASN A 110 -30.48 34.90 28.54
C ASN A 110 -31.94 34.95 28.08
N VAL A 111 -32.64 33.81 27.98
CA VAL A 111 -34.07 33.76 27.64
C VAL A 111 -34.96 33.95 28.87
N GLU A 112 -34.44 33.66 30.06
CA GLU A 112 -35.14 33.82 31.34
C GLU A 112 -35.06 35.24 31.94
N THR A 113 -34.30 36.14 31.32
CA THR A 113 -34.11 37.55 31.74
C THR A 113 -34.70 38.54 30.74
#